data_AF-A0A6B1DZE8-F1
#
_entry.id   AF-A0A6B1DZE8-F1
#
_cell.length_a   1.000
_cell.length_b   1.000
_cell.length_c   1.000
_cell.angle_alpha   90.00
_cell.angle_beta   90.00
_cell.angle_gamma   90.00
#
_symmetry.space_group_name_H-M   'P 1'
#
loop_
_entity.id
_entity.type
_entity.pdbx_description
1 polymer ?
#
loop_
_entity_poly.entity_id
_entity_poly.type
_entity_poly.pdbx_seq_one_letter_code
_entity_poly.pdbx_strand_id
1 'polypeptide(L)'
;MSRVFILWIFLLFWLFPALAGGQEIESSAPEGLINYTVQPGDTLYGIAKRYAISVDALRGLNDLHKDAVLGMGAVLLVPPLDNMRHFQYEVKAGDTLYVLARLFGASQTELMRLNAIAAADSLRAGQVILVPHPSAVPPKPGFGYGIHIFLDSGTAKELTEQARQLGVNWAKIDVAWSRIEAEPGNPDYSDLDALVRALDAAGIKLLLTIYAAPDWSRASYLERMNSSLRSYGGPPADLADFADFISRTAARYAGLVDAYEIWKAPNLLKYWNVPVYEQAPAKTSSGDYGLPAAIDLGPAQYAALLEIAYRTIKAHDADALVVSAGLAPVGFTDNYNSIATDRYLDELLALGAAEYTDGIGAIFSASAVPPTLGCCAQPPGVESHYESFIQNFDALMAHYAATMDKHGIDLPLWLTQVGWGTADGANLAVPATGYEWLTYTSQAEQALYIRQAYQLAQGMDALSAMFLYNLNGCAVRDAEACFFSLVDAEGARRPVFDAYAAAPKAPLPQ
;
A
#
# COMPACT_ATOMS: atom_id res chain seq x y z
N MET A 1 19.46 -101.21 -14.94
CA MET A 1 18.46 -101.66 -13.96
C MET A 1 17.65 -100.44 -13.52
N SER A 2 16.32 -100.47 -13.72
CA SER A 2 15.23 -99.83 -12.93
C SER A 2 15.39 -98.38 -12.44
N ARG A 3 14.46 -97.42 -12.54
CA ARG A 3 13.03 -97.28 -12.89
C ARG A 3 12.79 -95.76 -13.02
N VAL A 4 12.22 -95.25 -14.11
CA VAL A 4 10.86 -94.67 -14.22
C VAL A 4 10.28 -94.09 -12.91
N PHE A 5 10.12 -92.77 -12.82
CA PHE A 5 8.80 -92.13 -12.64
C PHE A 5 8.77 -90.69 -13.18
N ILE A 6 7.73 -90.47 -13.96
CA ILE A 6 7.36 -89.34 -14.79
C ILE A 6 6.68 -88.24 -13.95
N LEU A 7 6.92 -86.97 -14.28
CA LEU A 7 5.91 -85.92 -14.16
C LEU A 7 6.03 -84.99 -15.37
N TRP A 8 4.93 -84.93 -16.12
CA TRP A 8 4.70 -84.18 -17.36
C TRP A 8 4.80 -82.67 -17.07
N ILE A 9 5.28 -81.82 -17.99
CA ILE A 9 4.45 -81.16 -19.02
C ILE A 9 5.34 -80.66 -20.19
N PHE A 10 4.97 -81.06 -21.41
CA PHE A 10 5.38 -80.51 -22.72
C PHE A 10 4.47 -79.29 -23.04
N LEU A 11 5.01 -78.12 -23.43
CA LEU A 11 5.29 -77.64 -24.80
C LEU A 11 4.04 -77.27 -25.66
N LEU A 12 4.03 -76.02 -26.17
CA LEU A 12 3.65 -75.55 -27.52
C LEU A 12 2.49 -74.54 -27.69
N PHE A 13 2.89 -73.39 -28.26
CA PHE A 13 2.30 -72.62 -29.38
C PHE A 13 1.32 -71.44 -29.15
N TRP A 14 1.89 -70.24 -29.39
CA TRP A 14 1.45 -69.16 -30.32
C TRP A 14 -0.04 -68.84 -30.46
N LEU A 15 -0.39 -67.60 -30.08
CA LEU A 15 -1.10 -66.57 -30.88
C LEU A 15 -1.43 -65.38 -29.97
N PHE A 16 -0.97 -64.17 -30.28
CA PHE A 16 -1.76 -62.93 -30.36
C PHE A 16 -0.87 -61.79 -30.90
N PRO A 17 -1.41 -60.88 -31.73
CA PRO A 17 -0.66 -59.97 -32.60
C PRO A 17 -0.26 -58.67 -31.89
N ALA A 18 0.63 -57.92 -32.54
CA ALA A 18 1.02 -56.57 -32.17
C ALA A 18 -0.20 -55.65 -31.97
N LEU A 19 -0.22 -54.91 -30.87
CA LEU A 19 -1.02 -53.70 -30.70
C LEU A 19 -0.09 -52.53 -30.39
N ALA A 20 -0.30 -51.51 -31.21
CA ALA A 20 0.21 -50.14 -31.22
C ALA A 20 0.73 -49.59 -29.87
N GLY A 21 1.79 -48.78 -29.99
CA GLY A 21 2.33 -47.98 -28.89
C GLY A 21 1.25 -47.13 -28.22
N GLY A 22 1.15 -47.28 -26.91
CA GLY A 22 0.61 -46.23 -26.06
C GLY A 22 1.74 -45.25 -25.78
N GLN A 23 1.60 -44.01 -26.24
CA GLN A 23 2.24 -42.90 -25.57
C GLN A 23 1.68 -42.85 -24.14
N GLU A 24 2.53 -42.95 -23.13
CA GLU A 24 2.20 -42.42 -21.81
C GLU A 24 1.93 -40.93 -22.00
N ILE A 25 0.65 -40.55 -21.93
CA ILE A 25 0.28 -39.14 -21.81
C ILE A 25 0.56 -38.79 -20.35
N GLU A 26 1.78 -38.31 -20.06
CA GLU A 26 1.99 -37.51 -18.86
C GLU A 26 0.99 -36.34 -18.92
N SER A 27 -0.01 -36.37 -18.04
CA SER A 27 -0.98 -35.30 -17.89
C SER A 27 -0.25 -34.03 -17.44
N SER A 28 0.13 -33.17 -18.38
CA SER A 28 0.65 -31.84 -18.08
C SER A 28 -0.38 -31.07 -17.27
N ALA A 29 0.05 -30.42 -16.19
CA ALA A 29 -0.81 -29.54 -15.40
C ALA A 29 -1.50 -28.49 -16.30
N PRO A 30 -2.70 -28.02 -15.95
CA PRO A 30 -3.33 -26.88 -16.64
C PRO A 30 -2.37 -25.69 -16.70
N GLU A 31 -2.41 -24.94 -17.81
CA GLU A 31 -1.57 -23.75 -18.00
C GLU A 31 -1.69 -22.80 -16.79
N GLY A 32 -0.59 -22.44 -16.13
CA GLY A 32 -0.58 -21.60 -14.92
C GLY A 32 -0.58 -22.35 -13.59
N LEU A 33 -0.61 -23.68 -13.61
CA LEU A 33 -0.42 -24.53 -12.45
C LEU A 33 0.74 -25.49 -12.73
N ILE A 34 1.32 -26.02 -11.66
CA ILE A 34 2.37 -27.03 -11.73
C ILE A 34 1.97 -28.28 -10.93
N ASN A 35 2.42 -29.44 -11.41
CA ASN A 35 2.25 -30.70 -10.71
C ASN A 35 3.33 -30.82 -9.62
N TYR A 36 2.90 -30.85 -8.36
CA TYR A 36 3.73 -31.18 -7.20
C TYR A 36 3.52 -32.64 -6.80
N THR A 37 4.59 -33.43 -6.82
CA THR A 37 4.55 -34.80 -6.29
C THR A 37 4.85 -34.79 -4.81
N VAL A 38 3.93 -35.33 -4.02
CA VAL A 38 3.99 -35.38 -2.55
C VAL A 38 5.16 -36.25 -2.10
N GLN A 39 6.06 -35.64 -1.32
CA GLN A 39 7.29 -36.23 -0.82
C GLN A 39 7.11 -36.84 0.59
N PRO A 40 8.01 -37.75 1.02
CA PRO A 40 8.00 -38.25 2.39
C PRO A 40 8.11 -37.12 3.41
N GLY A 41 7.15 -37.06 4.34
CA GLY A 41 7.09 -36.04 5.40
C GLY A 41 6.32 -34.77 5.03
N ASP A 42 5.82 -34.66 3.79
CA ASP A 42 4.95 -33.55 3.42
C ASP A 42 3.61 -33.57 4.19
N THR A 43 3.12 -32.37 4.46
CA THR A 43 1.77 -32.13 4.99
C THR A 43 1.10 -31.08 4.12
N LEU A 44 -0.25 -31.04 4.11
CA LEU A 44 -0.98 -29.99 3.39
C LEU A 44 -0.53 -28.60 3.86
N TYR A 45 -0.30 -28.43 5.16
CA TYR A 45 0.24 -27.21 5.74
C TYR A 45 1.63 -26.86 5.21
N GLY A 46 2.56 -27.82 5.19
CA GLY A 46 3.92 -27.60 4.71
C GLY A 46 3.99 -27.27 3.22
N ILE A 47 3.16 -27.94 2.40
CA ILE A 47 3.05 -27.67 0.97
C ILE A 47 2.41 -26.30 0.75
N ALA A 48 1.26 -26.02 1.37
CA ALA A 48 0.57 -24.74 1.23
C ALA A 48 1.48 -23.56 1.62
N LYS A 49 2.22 -23.68 2.73
CA LYS A 49 3.22 -22.71 3.15
C LYS A 49 4.34 -22.51 2.13
N ARG A 50 4.84 -23.59 1.51
CA ARG A 50 5.89 -23.51 0.48
C ARG A 50 5.43 -22.72 -0.74
N TYR A 51 4.16 -22.87 -1.11
CA TYR A 51 3.55 -22.24 -2.28
C TYR A 51 2.78 -20.96 -1.96
N ALA A 52 2.97 -20.39 -0.76
CA ALA A 52 2.34 -19.14 -0.32
C ALA A 52 0.80 -19.09 -0.45
N ILE A 53 0.13 -20.22 -0.24
CA ILE A 53 -1.35 -20.32 -0.23
C ILE A 53 -1.85 -20.90 1.09
N SER A 54 -3.14 -20.74 1.39
CA SER A 54 -3.76 -21.44 2.53
C SER A 54 -3.95 -22.92 2.24
N VAL A 55 -4.11 -23.71 3.30
CA VAL A 55 -4.49 -25.13 3.18
C VAL A 55 -5.83 -25.27 2.47
N ASP A 56 -6.77 -24.35 2.68
CA ASP A 56 -8.09 -24.41 2.06
C ASP A 56 -8.06 -24.01 0.59
N ALA A 57 -7.20 -23.07 0.19
CA ALA A 57 -6.91 -22.79 -1.22
C ALA A 57 -6.25 -24.00 -1.91
N LEU A 58 -5.27 -24.64 -1.25
CA LEU A 58 -4.64 -25.86 -1.77
C LEU A 58 -5.65 -27.00 -1.93
N ARG A 59 -6.58 -27.16 -0.99
CA ARG A 59 -7.67 -28.14 -1.11
C ARG A 59 -8.62 -27.79 -2.23
N GLY A 60 -9.02 -26.53 -2.35
CA GLY A 60 -9.91 -26.05 -3.41
C GLY A 60 -9.34 -26.32 -4.80
N LEU A 61 -8.03 -26.07 -4.99
CA LEU A 61 -7.31 -26.30 -6.24
C LEU A 61 -7.26 -27.78 -6.67
N ASN A 62 -7.39 -28.69 -5.70
CA ASN A 62 -7.23 -30.14 -5.88
C ASN A 62 -8.51 -30.93 -5.61
N ASP A 63 -9.65 -30.25 -5.44
CA ASP A 63 -10.95 -30.84 -5.03
C ASP A 63 -10.83 -31.81 -3.84
N LEU A 64 -10.00 -31.45 -2.85
CA LEU A 64 -9.75 -32.29 -1.68
C LEU A 64 -10.81 -32.07 -0.59
N HIS A 65 -11.33 -33.16 -0.03
CA HIS A 65 -12.16 -33.10 1.16
C HIS A 65 -11.37 -32.56 2.37
N LYS A 66 -12.04 -31.90 3.32
CA LYS A 66 -11.41 -31.35 4.54
C LYS A 66 -10.62 -32.40 5.35
N ASP A 67 -11.10 -33.64 5.33
CA ASP A 67 -10.52 -34.78 6.05
C ASP A 67 -9.55 -35.61 5.17
N ALA A 68 -9.17 -35.09 3.99
CA ALA A 68 -8.24 -35.79 3.10
C ALA A 68 -6.86 -35.95 3.74
N VAL A 69 -6.33 -37.17 3.66
CA VAL A 69 -4.97 -37.50 4.07
C VAL A 69 -4.09 -37.61 2.83
N LEU A 70 -2.93 -36.96 2.87
CA LEU A 70 -1.95 -36.99 1.80
C LEU A 70 -1.31 -38.37 1.66
N GLY A 71 -1.54 -39.03 0.53
CA GLY A 71 -0.80 -40.22 0.13
C GLY A 71 0.56 -39.85 -0.43
N MET A 72 1.60 -40.60 -0.06
CA MET A 72 2.92 -40.45 -0.69
C MET A 72 2.83 -40.74 -2.20
N GLY A 73 3.48 -39.90 -3.01
CA GLY A 73 3.42 -40.00 -4.46
C GLY A 73 2.12 -39.48 -5.10
N ALA A 74 1.17 -38.95 -4.32
CA ALA A 74 0.05 -38.21 -4.87
C ALA A 74 0.56 -36.98 -5.61
N VAL A 75 -0.11 -36.61 -6.70
CA VAL A 75 0.20 -35.39 -7.46
C VAL A 75 -0.85 -34.35 -7.10
N LEU A 76 -0.39 -33.19 -6.64
CA LEU A 76 -1.21 -32.02 -6.38
C LEU A 76 -0.92 -30.93 -7.42
N LEU A 77 -1.94 -30.22 -7.85
CA LEU A 77 -1.84 -28.93 -8.49
C LEU A 77 -1.45 -27.88 -7.45
N VAL A 78 -0.44 -27.08 -7.76
CA VAL A 78 -0.01 -25.92 -6.96
C VAL A 78 0.32 -24.75 -7.89
N PRO A 79 0.29 -23.49 -7.40
CA PRO A 79 0.73 -22.36 -8.21
C PRO A 79 2.25 -22.40 -8.45
N PRO A 80 2.74 -21.81 -9.55
CA PRO A 80 4.17 -21.55 -9.74
C PRO A 80 4.70 -20.60 -8.67
N LEU A 81 5.95 -20.81 -8.23
CA LEU A 81 6.57 -20.01 -7.16
C LEU A 81 7.01 -18.61 -7.61
N ASP A 82 7.00 -18.36 -8.92
CA ASP A 82 7.86 -17.38 -9.55
C ASP A 82 7.15 -16.28 -10.34
N ASN A 83 5.82 -16.30 -10.62
CA ASN A 83 5.26 -15.25 -11.49
C ASN A 83 3.73 -15.04 -11.55
N MET A 84 2.95 -15.44 -10.57
CA MET A 84 1.55 -15.01 -10.53
C MET A 84 1.30 -14.34 -9.19
N ARG A 85 1.24 -13.00 -9.20
CA ARG A 85 0.61 -12.28 -8.10
C ARG A 85 -0.85 -12.73 -8.12
N HIS A 86 -1.30 -13.43 -7.10
CA HIS A 86 -2.67 -13.88 -6.96
C HIS A 86 -3.00 -13.89 -5.47
N PHE A 87 -4.16 -13.34 -5.13
CA PHE A 87 -4.63 -13.32 -3.76
C PHE A 87 -5.75 -14.33 -3.56
N GLN A 88 -5.98 -14.69 -2.30
CA GLN A 88 -6.99 -15.67 -1.91
C GLN A 88 -8.33 -14.98 -1.70
N TYR A 89 -9.41 -15.61 -2.13
CA TYR A 89 -10.76 -15.09 -1.98
C TYR A 89 -11.71 -16.22 -1.55
N GLU A 90 -12.37 -16.03 -0.42
CA GLU A 90 -13.47 -16.90 0.00
C GLU A 90 -14.75 -16.50 -0.73
N VAL A 91 -15.25 -17.41 -1.57
CA VAL A 91 -16.49 -17.23 -2.34
C VAL A 91 -17.66 -17.02 -1.39
N LYS A 92 -18.37 -15.91 -1.56
CA LYS A 92 -19.57 -15.55 -0.83
C LYS A 92 -20.82 -16.04 -1.56
N ALA A 93 -21.94 -16.15 -0.83
CA ALA A 93 -23.21 -16.51 -1.43
C ALA A 93 -23.64 -15.46 -2.47
N GLY A 94 -23.89 -15.90 -3.71
CA GLY A 94 -24.24 -15.03 -4.83
C GLY A 94 -23.08 -14.67 -5.76
N ASP A 95 -21.85 -15.04 -5.40
CA ASP A 95 -20.71 -14.90 -6.29
C ASP A 95 -20.82 -15.85 -7.48
N THR A 96 -20.35 -15.36 -8.63
CA THR A 96 -20.19 -16.14 -9.86
C THR A 96 -18.83 -15.85 -10.44
N LEU A 97 -18.28 -16.75 -11.27
CA LEU A 97 -17.02 -16.46 -11.96
C LEU A 97 -17.12 -15.20 -12.82
N TYR A 98 -18.29 -14.88 -13.37
CA TYR A 98 -18.51 -13.61 -14.09
C TYR A 98 -18.35 -12.38 -13.19
N VAL A 99 -18.99 -12.37 -12.02
CA VAL A 99 -18.90 -11.26 -11.06
C VAL A 99 -17.48 -11.13 -10.52
N LEU A 100 -16.84 -12.24 -10.15
CA LEU A 100 -15.49 -12.25 -9.61
C LEU A 100 -14.44 -11.87 -10.67
N ALA A 101 -14.60 -12.31 -11.92
CA ALA A 101 -13.71 -11.93 -13.01
C ALA A 101 -13.74 -10.42 -13.21
N ARG A 102 -14.94 -9.83 -13.23
CA ARG A 102 -15.09 -8.38 -13.31
C ARG A 102 -14.54 -7.65 -12.08
N LEU A 103 -14.78 -8.20 -10.90
CA LEU A 103 -14.32 -7.66 -9.62
C LEU A 103 -12.79 -7.59 -9.53
N PHE A 104 -12.10 -8.57 -10.12
CA PHE A 104 -10.66 -8.72 -10.01
C PHE A 104 -9.91 -8.41 -11.31
N GLY A 105 -10.56 -7.75 -12.27
CA GLY A 105 -9.92 -7.35 -13.53
C GLY A 105 -9.39 -8.53 -14.36
N ALA A 106 -10.03 -9.70 -14.23
CA ALA A 106 -9.64 -10.95 -14.87
C ALA A 106 -10.67 -11.37 -15.92
N SER A 107 -10.32 -12.35 -16.76
CA SER A 107 -11.34 -13.08 -17.52
C SER A 107 -11.91 -14.26 -16.72
N GLN A 108 -13.15 -14.68 -16.98
CA GLN A 108 -13.70 -15.91 -16.39
C GLN A 108 -12.82 -17.12 -16.69
N THR A 109 -12.28 -17.18 -17.92
CA THR A 109 -11.36 -18.23 -18.35
C THR A 109 -10.06 -18.23 -17.54
N GLU A 110 -9.53 -17.06 -17.20
CA GLU A 110 -8.35 -16.92 -16.37
C GLU A 110 -8.60 -17.36 -14.93
N LEU A 111 -9.74 -16.98 -14.34
CA LEU A 111 -10.15 -17.49 -13.02
C LEU A 111 -10.32 -19.01 -13.02
N MET A 112 -10.95 -19.55 -14.06
CA MET A 112 -11.14 -21.00 -14.19
C MET A 112 -9.80 -21.72 -14.27
N ARG A 113 -8.90 -21.20 -15.10
CA ARG A 113 -7.54 -21.73 -15.29
C ARG A 113 -6.72 -21.70 -14.00
N LEU A 114 -6.74 -20.58 -13.28
CA LEU A 114 -5.98 -20.39 -12.05
C LEU A 114 -6.43 -21.31 -10.89
N ASN A 115 -7.68 -21.78 -10.94
CA ASN A 115 -8.29 -22.59 -9.88
C ASN A 115 -8.61 -24.02 -10.28
N ALA A 116 -8.20 -24.45 -11.47
CA ALA A 116 -8.61 -25.73 -12.04
C ALA A 116 -10.15 -25.96 -12.04
N ILE A 117 -10.92 -24.88 -12.20
CA ILE A 117 -12.39 -24.95 -12.23
C ILE A 117 -12.85 -25.36 -13.63
N ALA A 118 -13.55 -26.50 -13.73
CA ALA A 118 -13.96 -27.08 -15.00
C ALA A 118 -15.15 -26.36 -15.67
N ALA A 119 -16.04 -25.73 -14.91
CA ALA A 119 -17.21 -25.02 -15.45
C ALA A 119 -17.55 -23.74 -14.67
N ALA A 120 -18.10 -22.74 -15.37
CA ALA A 120 -18.33 -21.39 -14.85
C ALA A 120 -19.30 -21.33 -13.64
N ASP A 121 -20.16 -22.33 -13.50
CA ASP A 121 -21.17 -22.50 -12.46
C ASP A 121 -20.73 -23.41 -11.30
N SER A 122 -19.49 -23.92 -11.35
CA SER A 122 -18.97 -24.86 -10.33
C SER A 122 -18.48 -24.17 -9.04
N LEU A 123 -18.60 -22.85 -8.96
CA LEU A 123 -18.15 -22.06 -7.82
C LEU A 123 -19.08 -22.25 -6.62
N ARG A 124 -18.53 -22.60 -5.46
CA ARG A 124 -19.31 -22.88 -4.24
C ARG A 124 -19.06 -21.83 -3.17
N ALA A 125 -20.11 -21.35 -2.49
CA ALA A 125 -19.93 -20.50 -1.32
C ALA A 125 -19.08 -21.21 -0.25
N GLY A 126 -18.15 -20.47 0.36
CA GLY A 126 -17.13 -20.97 1.28
C GLY A 126 -15.91 -21.60 0.60
N GLN A 127 -15.89 -21.72 -0.73
CA GLN A 127 -14.69 -22.15 -1.46
C GLN A 127 -13.66 -21.03 -1.46
N VAL A 128 -12.42 -21.33 -1.07
CA VAL A 128 -11.30 -20.40 -1.25
C VAL A 128 -10.72 -20.62 -2.63
N ILE A 129 -10.71 -19.57 -3.45
CA ILE A 129 -10.11 -19.54 -4.78
C ILE A 129 -8.93 -18.58 -4.81
N LEU A 130 -7.99 -18.84 -5.70
CA LEU A 130 -6.97 -17.90 -6.14
C LEU A 130 -7.58 -16.99 -7.21
N VAL A 131 -7.39 -15.70 -7.10
CA VAL A 131 -7.76 -14.78 -8.18
C VAL A 131 -6.52 -13.99 -8.58
N PRO A 132 -6.34 -13.69 -9.87
CA PRO A 132 -5.16 -12.99 -10.31
C PRO A 132 -5.18 -11.60 -9.66
N HIS A 133 -4.02 -11.18 -9.20
CA HIS A 133 -3.74 -9.77 -9.05
C HIS A 133 -3.89 -9.16 -10.44
N PRO A 134 -4.55 -8.00 -10.59
CA PRO A 134 -4.49 -7.23 -11.82
C PRO A 134 -3.02 -7.08 -12.20
N SER A 135 -2.56 -7.86 -13.16
CA SER A 135 -1.17 -7.84 -13.63
C SER A 135 -1.05 -6.72 -14.65
N ALA A 136 -1.28 -5.51 -14.17
CA ALA A 136 -0.43 -4.42 -14.56
C ALA A 136 0.40 -4.17 -13.30
N VAL A 137 1.64 -4.64 -13.25
CA VAL A 137 2.65 -3.71 -12.72
C VAL A 137 2.50 -2.53 -13.67
N PRO A 138 1.91 -1.40 -13.24
CA PRO A 138 1.73 -0.29 -14.15
C PRO A 138 3.10 -0.01 -14.77
N PRO A 139 3.21 0.21 -16.09
CA PRO A 139 4.47 0.65 -16.66
C PRO A 139 4.93 1.82 -15.81
N LYS A 140 6.14 1.74 -15.21
CA LYS A 140 6.68 2.80 -14.35
C LYS A 140 6.42 4.11 -15.09
N PRO A 141 5.49 4.97 -14.62
CA PRO A 141 5.25 6.23 -15.29
C PRO A 141 6.58 6.97 -15.34
N GLY A 142 6.79 7.81 -16.34
CA GLY A 142 7.84 8.82 -16.22
C GLY A 142 7.73 9.51 -14.85
N PHE A 143 8.85 9.87 -14.26
CA PHE A 143 8.90 10.37 -12.88
C PHE A 143 7.82 11.43 -12.61
N GLY A 144 6.96 11.16 -11.61
CA GLY A 144 5.87 12.04 -11.20
C GLY A 144 6.36 13.19 -10.33
N TYR A 145 6.14 14.42 -10.81
CA TYR A 145 6.36 15.66 -10.07
C TYR A 145 5.04 16.08 -9.43
N GLY A 146 4.91 15.81 -8.14
CA GLY A 146 3.71 16.03 -7.37
C GLY A 146 3.78 17.26 -6.47
N ILE A 147 2.62 17.83 -6.18
CA ILE A 147 2.42 18.81 -5.11
C ILE A 147 1.27 18.38 -4.22
N HIS A 148 1.43 18.45 -2.90
CA HIS A 148 0.33 18.25 -1.97
C HIS A 148 -0.48 19.54 -1.83
N ILE A 149 -1.77 19.47 -2.13
CA ILE A 149 -2.75 20.54 -2.00
C ILE A 149 -3.76 20.16 -0.92
N PHE A 150 -3.97 21.06 0.06
CA PHE A 150 -5.06 20.92 1.01
C PHE A 150 -6.35 21.48 0.43
N LEU A 151 -7.45 20.77 0.66
CA LEU A 151 -8.79 21.23 0.30
C LEU A 151 -9.13 22.54 1.03
N ASP A 152 -9.68 23.47 0.27
CA ASP A 152 -10.14 24.77 0.75
C ASP A 152 -11.29 25.27 -0.12
N SER A 153 -12.36 25.74 0.53
CA SER A 153 -13.63 25.97 -0.13
C SER A 153 -13.56 27.17 -1.07
N GLY A 154 -13.99 26.98 -2.31
CA GLY A 154 -14.04 28.06 -3.31
C GLY A 154 -12.69 28.44 -3.95
N THR A 155 -11.59 27.78 -3.60
CA THR A 155 -10.24 28.10 -4.14
C THR A 155 -9.76 27.15 -5.25
N ALA A 156 -10.60 26.21 -5.70
CA ALA A 156 -10.25 25.20 -6.71
C ALA A 156 -9.58 25.78 -7.98
N LYS A 157 -10.09 26.90 -8.50
CA LYS A 157 -9.52 27.56 -9.68
C LYS A 157 -8.12 28.13 -9.42
N GLU A 158 -7.94 28.77 -8.27
CA GLU A 158 -6.66 29.37 -7.89
C GLU A 158 -5.61 28.29 -7.65
N LEU A 159 -5.94 27.27 -6.86
CA LEU A 159 -5.05 26.14 -6.58
C LEU A 159 -4.65 25.39 -7.86
N THR A 160 -5.59 25.21 -8.79
CA THR A 160 -5.30 24.62 -10.11
C THR A 160 -4.32 25.47 -10.92
N GLU A 161 -4.51 26.80 -10.94
CA GLU A 161 -3.61 27.70 -11.66
C GLU A 161 -2.21 27.72 -11.03
N GLN A 162 -2.11 27.73 -9.70
CA GLN A 162 -0.84 27.61 -8.99
C GLN A 162 -0.15 26.27 -9.32
N ALA A 163 -0.87 25.16 -9.34
CA ALA A 163 -0.33 23.85 -9.73
C ALA A 163 0.20 23.87 -11.18
N ARG A 164 -0.52 24.49 -12.12
CA ARG A 164 -0.05 24.66 -13.51
C ARG A 164 1.22 25.52 -13.58
N GLN A 165 1.32 26.58 -12.79
CA GLN A 165 2.51 27.44 -12.72
C GLN A 165 3.73 26.72 -12.17
N LEU A 166 3.54 25.76 -11.26
CA LEU A 166 4.61 24.87 -10.80
C LEU A 166 5.07 23.89 -11.89
N GLY A 167 4.25 23.67 -12.92
CA GLY A 167 4.52 22.70 -13.98
C GLY A 167 4.48 21.24 -13.50
N VAL A 168 3.81 20.99 -12.37
CA VAL A 168 3.61 19.64 -11.85
C VAL A 168 2.68 18.83 -12.76
N ASN A 169 2.87 17.52 -12.78
CA ASN A 169 2.01 16.58 -13.51
C ASN A 169 1.13 15.74 -12.56
N TRP A 170 1.36 15.84 -11.25
CA TRP A 170 0.55 15.22 -10.21
C TRP A 170 0.13 16.24 -9.14
N ALA A 171 -1.07 16.07 -8.61
CA ALA A 171 -1.56 16.73 -7.41
C ALA A 171 -2.03 15.66 -6.41
N LYS A 172 -1.58 15.80 -5.16
CA LYS A 172 -2.04 14.98 -4.04
C LYS A 172 -3.02 15.76 -3.19
N ILE A 173 -4.13 15.14 -2.80
CA ILE A 173 -5.16 15.74 -1.95
C ILE A 173 -5.48 14.82 -0.77
N ASP A 174 -5.38 15.35 0.45
CA ASP A 174 -5.80 14.68 1.67
C ASP A 174 -7.35 14.65 1.76
N VAL A 175 -7.93 13.46 1.74
CA VAL A 175 -9.37 13.19 1.87
C VAL A 175 -9.65 12.55 3.23
N ALA A 176 -9.94 13.39 4.22
CA ALA A 176 -10.37 12.93 5.54
C ALA A 176 -11.80 12.39 5.46
N TRP A 177 -11.97 11.07 5.61
CA TRP A 177 -13.29 10.41 5.61
C TRP A 177 -14.23 11.05 6.63
N SER A 178 -13.74 11.33 7.83
CA SER A 178 -14.48 12.04 8.88
C SER A 178 -15.01 13.43 8.51
N ARG A 179 -14.38 14.12 7.55
CA ARG A 179 -14.84 15.43 7.05
C ARG A 179 -15.83 15.29 5.90
N ILE A 180 -15.60 14.32 5.01
CA ILE A 180 -16.50 14.05 3.90
C ILE A 180 -17.81 13.45 4.41
N GLU A 181 -17.75 12.48 5.31
CA GLU A 181 -18.92 11.74 5.82
C GLU A 181 -19.04 11.89 7.34
N ALA A 182 -19.38 13.11 7.77
CA ALA A 182 -19.60 13.41 9.18
C ALA A 182 -20.76 12.58 9.78
N GLU A 183 -21.75 12.23 8.96
CA GLU A 183 -22.90 11.39 9.32
C GLU A 183 -22.96 10.14 8.44
N PRO A 184 -23.28 8.95 8.99
CA PRO A 184 -23.30 7.71 8.22
C PRO A 184 -24.27 7.80 7.03
N GLY A 185 -23.77 7.48 5.84
CA GLY A 185 -24.55 7.47 4.61
C GLY A 185 -24.73 8.84 3.94
N ASN A 186 -24.20 9.92 4.52
CA ASN A 186 -24.43 11.30 4.04
C ASN A 186 -23.11 12.05 3.73
N PRO A 187 -22.36 11.65 2.69
CA PRO A 187 -21.11 12.29 2.35
C PRO A 187 -21.30 13.63 1.59
N ASP A 188 -20.54 14.66 1.96
CA ASP A 188 -20.40 15.91 1.24
C ASP A 188 -19.08 15.96 0.46
N TYR A 189 -19.18 15.87 -0.86
CA TYR A 189 -18.04 15.92 -1.78
C TYR A 189 -17.84 17.29 -2.43
N SER A 190 -18.61 18.32 -2.07
CA SER A 190 -18.75 19.55 -2.86
C SER A 190 -17.40 20.23 -3.20
N ASP A 191 -16.53 20.41 -2.19
CA ASP A 191 -15.21 21.02 -2.40
C ASP A 191 -14.24 20.08 -3.12
N LEU A 192 -14.30 18.78 -2.83
CA LEU A 192 -13.45 17.78 -3.48
C LEU A 192 -13.81 17.63 -4.96
N ASP A 193 -15.10 17.62 -5.30
CA ASP A 193 -15.59 17.59 -6.69
C ASP A 193 -15.07 18.77 -7.49
N ALA A 194 -15.15 19.97 -6.92
CA ALA A 194 -14.70 21.19 -7.57
C ALA A 194 -13.19 21.13 -7.87
N LEU A 195 -12.39 20.68 -6.91
CA LEU A 195 -10.94 20.60 -7.08
C LEU A 195 -10.52 19.46 -8.02
N VAL A 196 -11.05 18.25 -7.84
CA VAL A 196 -10.76 17.07 -8.69
C VAL A 196 -11.06 17.40 -10.15
N ARG A 197 -12.24 17.93 -10.46
CA ARG A 197 -12.62 18.26 -11.84
C ARG A 197 -11.78 19.39 -12.43
N ALA A 198 -11.36 20.37 -11.62
CA ALA A 198 -10.53 21.47 -12.10
C ALA A 198 -9.10 21.00 -12.44
N LEU A 199 -8.51 20.13 -11.62
CA LEU A 199 -7.19 19.57 -11.84
C LEU A 199 -7.16 18.57 -13.00
N ASP A 200 -8.14 17.67 -13.08
CA ASP A 200 -8.31 16.73 -14.20
C ASP A 200 -8.48 17.49 -15.54
N ALA A 201 -9.34 18.51 -15.57
CA ALA A 201 -9.51 19.34 -16.76
C ALA A 201 -8.24 20.14 -17.15
N ALA A 202 -7.32 20.34 -16.21
CA ALA A 202 -6.00 20.92 -16.46
C ALA A 202 -4.94 19.89 -16.90
N GLY A 203 -5.30 18.60 -16.98
CA GLY A 203 -4.41 17.49 -17.32
C GLY A 203 -3.43 17.12 -16.21
N ILE A 204 -3.76 17.45 -14.95
CA ILE A 204 -2.94 17.12 -13.78
C ILE A 204 -3.49 15.84 -13.16
N LYS A 205 -2.63 14.82 -13.04
CA LYS A 205 -2.99 13.54 -12.44
C LYS A 205 -3.25 13.66 -10.95
N LEU A 206 -4.11 12.81 -10.42
CA LEU A 206 -4.63 12.94 -9.07
C LEU A 206 -4.30 11.74 -8.18
N LEU A 207 -3.69 12.02 -7.02
CA LEU A 207 -3.53 11.09 -5.91
C LEU A 207 -4.44 11.53 -4.74
N LEU A 208 -5.46 10.74 -4.41
CA LEU A 208 -6.28 11.00 -3.22
C LEU A 208 -5.80 10.16 -2.03
N THR A 209 -5.42 10.80 -0.94
CA THR A 209 -5.07 10.10 0.31
C THR A 209 -6.29 9.98 1.19
N ILE A 210 -6.81 8.76 1.34
CA ILE A 210 -8.02 8.51 2.12
C ILE A 210 -7.61 8.10 3.54
N TYR A 211 -8.02 8.88 4.54
CA TYR A 211 -7.63 8.69 5.94
C TYR A 211 -8.69 9.17 6.95
N ALA A 212 -8.43 8.96 8.24
CA ALA A 212 -9.21 9.45 9.38
C ALA A 212 -10.71 9.07 9.37
N ALA A 213 -11.02 7.89 9.90
CA ALA A 213 -12.40 7.39 10.00
C ALA A 213 -13.27 8.29 10.92
N PRO A 214 -14.56 8.48 10.59
CA PRO A 214 -15.49 9.24 11.42
C PRO A 214 -15.75 8.58 12.77
N ASP A 215 -16.15 9.39 13.77
CA ASP A 215 -16.48 8.91 15.11
C ASP A 215 -17.51 7.78 15.13
N TRP A 216 -18.46 7.78 14.19
CA TRP A 216 -19.55 6.82 14.14
C TRP A 216 -19.12 5.43 13.67
N SER A 217 -17.99 5.30 12.96
CA SER A 217 -17.49 4.02 12.45
C SER A 217 -16.41 3.39 13.34
N ARG A 218 -16.15 3.93 14.55
CA ARG A 218 -15.07 3.52 15.47
C ARG A 218 -15.58 2.77 16.71
N ALA A 219 -14.71 1.97 17.34
CA ALA A 219 -15.13 0.78 18.11
C ALA A 219 -15.77 1.04 19.48
N SER A 220 -15.52 2.17 20.17
CA SER A 220 -16.38 2.66 21.28
C SER A 220 -15.88 3.90 22.04
N TYR A 221 -16.87 4.56 22.65
CA TYR A 221 -16.97 5.74 23.53
C TYR A 221 -15.76 6.53 24.05
N LEU A 222 -14.61 5.94 24.36
CA LEU A 222 -13.51 6.68 25.01
C LEU A 222 -12.86 7.71 24.07
N GLU A 223 -13.06 7.56 22.76
CA GLU A 223 -12.62 8.50 21.72
C GLU A 223 -13.58 9.70 21.50
N ARG A 224 -14.74 9.74 22.18
CA ARG A 224 -15.69 10.87 22.11
C ARG A 224 -15.26 12.05 22.98
N MET A 225 -14.18 11.93 23.75
CA MET A 225 -13.71 12.93 24.71
C MET A 225 -12.49 13.70 24.20
N ASN A 226 -12.75 14.80 23.50
CA ASN A 226 -11.90 15.99 23.23
C ASN A 226 -11.88 16.33 21.72
N SER A 227 -12.25 17.56 21.40
CA SER A 227 -12.44 18.07 20.04
C SER A 227 -11.16 18.54 19.37
N SER A 228 -10.09 18.81 20.12
CA SER A 228 -8.85 19.42 19.60
C SER A 228 -7.88 18.43 18.92
N LEU A 229 -8.00 17.12 19.19
CA LEU A 229 -7.14 16.06 18.62
C LEU A 229 -7.83 15.20 17.55
N ARG A 230 -9.08 15.53 17.19
CA ARG A 230 -9.87 14.82 16.16
C ARG A 230 -9.28 14.89 14.75
N SER A 231 -8.30 15.75 14.53
CA SER A 231 -7.79 16.14 13.22
C SER A 231 -6.98 15.06 12.49
N TYR A 232 -6.56 13.99 13.17
CA TYR A 232 -5.73 12.92 12.60
C TYR A 232 -6.41 11.54 12.56
N GLY A 233 -7.42 11.30 13.40
CA GLY A 233 -8.29 10.10 13.35
C GLY A 233 -7.62 8.77 13.72
N GLY A 234 -8.36 7.68 13.56
CA GLY A 234 -7.93 6.28 13.72
C GLY A 234 -8.76 5.37 12.79
N PRO A 235 -8.39 4.09 12.62
CA PRO A 235 -9.06 3.18 11.70
C PRO A 235 -10.51 2.92 12.14
N PRO A 236 -11.38 2.50 11.22
CA PRO A 236 -12.72 2.04 11.58
C PRO A 236 -12.66 0.77 12.44
N ALA A 237 -13.73 0.54 13.21
CA ALA A 237 -13.97 -0.71 13.91
C ALA A 237 -14.41 -1.82 12.97
N ASP A 238 -15.22 -1.46 11.98
CA ASP A 238 -15.73 -2.36 10.96
C ASP A 238 -15.17 -1.93 9.59
N LEU A 239 -14.44 -2.83 8.95
CA LEU A 239 -13.88 -2.55 7.63
C LEU A 239 -14.96 -2.48 6.54
N ALA A 240 -16.17 -2.98 6.79
CA ALA A 240 -17.31 -2.80 5.89
C ALA A 240 -17.71 -1.32 5.74
N ASP A 241 -17.70 -0.54 6.83
CA ASP A 241 -18.00 0.90 6.78
C ASP A 241 -17.00 1.63 5.87
N PHE A 242 -15.72 1.25 5.94
CA PHE A 242 -14.68 1.81 5.09
C PHE A 242 -14.82 1.35 3.66
N ALA A 243 -15.14 0.07 3.42
CA ALA A 243 -15.45 -0.43 2.08
C ALA A 243 -16.59 0.35 1.43
N ASP A 244 -17.67 0.65 2.17
CA ASP A 244 -18.81 1.42 1.66
C ASP A 244 -18.43 2.86 1.30
N PHE A 245 -17.57 3.51 2.11
CA PHE A 245 -17.05 4.83 1.78
C PHE A 245 -16.11 4.81 0.57
N ILE A 246 -15.18 3.86 0.51
CA ILE A 246 -14.26 3.68 -0.62
C ILE A 246 -15.04 3.36 -1.89
N SER A 247 -16.05 2.50 -1.82
CA SER A 247 -16.92 2.15 -2.94
C SER A 247 -17.58 3.39 -3.54
N ARG A 248 -18.21 4.23 -2.71
CA ARG A 248 -18.84 5.48 -3.15
C ARG A 248 -17.81 6.46 -3.74
N THR A 249 -16.64 6.58 -3.11
CA THR A 249 -15.58 7.50 -3.54
C THR A 249 -14.96 7.05 -4.87
N ALA A 250 -14.60 5.77 -5.00
CA ALA A 250 -14.04 5.20 -6.23
C ALA A 250 -15.05 5.23 -7.38
N ALA A 251 -16.31 4.86 -7.14
CA ALA A 251 -17.35 4.94 -8.16
C ALA A 251 -17.60 6.38 -8.63
N ARG A 252 -17.51 7.37 -7.73
CA ARG A 252 -17.71 8.78 -8.04
C ARG A 252 -16.61 9.35 -8.94
N TYR A 253 -15.37 8.93 -8.70
CA TYR A 253 -14.18 9.48 -9.36
C TYR A 253 -13.53 8.52 -10.36
N ALA A 254 -14.22 7.43 -10.73
CA ALA A 254 -13.73 6.48 -11.72
C ALA A 254 -13.37 7.20 -13.03
N GLY A 255 -12.14 7.00 -13.51
CA GLY A 255 -11.58 7.66 -14.68
C GLY A 255 -11.22 9.14 -14.51
N LEU A 256 -11.37 9.71 -13.32
CA LEU A 256 -10.93 11.08 -12.98
C LEU A 256 -9.74 11.07 -12.01
N VAL A 257 -9.65 10.08 -11.12
CA VAL A 257 -8.57 9.97 -10.13
C VAL A 257 -7.63 8.84 -10.53
N ASP A 258 -6.37 9.18 -10.78
CA ASP A 258 -5.36 8.22 -11.23
C ASP A 258 -4.85 7.29 -10.12
N ALA A 259 -4.89 7.73 -8.85
CA ALA A 259 -4.36 6.97 -7.75
C ALA A 259 -5.04 7.27 -6.40
N TYR A 260 -5.03 6.27 -5.52
CA TYR A 260 -5.48 6.37 -4.14
C TYR A 260 -4.38 5.93 -3.19
N GLU A 261 -3.95 6.80 -2.28
CA GLU A 261 -3.10 6.42 -1.13
C GLU A 261 -4.01 5.99 0.02
N ILE A 262 -3.82 4.77 0.50
CA ILE A 262 -4.67 4.22 1.56
C ILE A 262 -4.00 4.44 2.90
N TRP A 263 -4.57 5.40 3.64
CA TRP A 263 -4.13 5.91 4.93
C TRP A 263 -2.86 6.76 4.90
N LYS A 264 -2.47 7.29 6.07
CA LYS A 264 -1.25 8.07 6.29
C LYS A 264 -0.52 7.58 7.53
N ALA A 265 0.77 7.28 7.43
CA ALA A 265 1.68 6.98 8.55
C ALA A 265 1.10 6.06 9.65
N PRO A 266 0.62 4.86 9.30
CA PRO A 266 -0.01 3.94 10.27
C PRO A 266 0.97 3.44 11.34
N ASN A 267 2.28 3.61 11.13
CA ASN A 267 3.34 3.33 12.11
C ASN A 267 3.50 4.41 13.20
N LEU A 268 2.65 5.45 13.21
CA LEU A 268 2.60 6.47 14.24
C LEU A 268 1.24 6.50 14.93
N LEU A 269 1.25 6.52 16.26
CA LEU A 269 0.07 6.65 17.10
C LEU A 269 -0.79 7.85 16.72
N LYS A 270 -0.16 9.00 16.42
CA LYS A 270 -0.83 10.24 16.01
C LYS A 270 -1.78 10.03 14.82
N TYR A 271 -1.46 9.10 13.91
CA TYR A 271 -2.24 8.86 12.69
C TYR A 271 -2.98 7.52 12.69
N TRP A 272 -2.72 6.63 13.66
CA TRP A 272 -3.34 5.31 13.71
C TRP A 272 -4.26 5.12 14.92
N ASN A 273 -4.06 5.79 16.05
CA ASN A 273 -4.95 5.66 17.21
C ASN A 273 -4.61 6.72 18.27
N VAL A 274 -5.32 7.84 18.38
CA VAL A 274 -5.02 8.86 19.41
C VAL A 274 -5.81 8.57 20.68
N PRO A 275 -5.20 8.05 21.77
CA PRO A 275 -5.86 8.03 23.07
C PRO A 275 -6.01 9.45 23.62
N VAL A 276 -7.13 9.71 24.29
CA VAL A 276 -7.44 10.98 24.95
C VAL A 276 -6.42 11.27 26.06
N TYR A 277 -5.60 12.30 25.87
CA TYR A 277 -4.50 12.65 26.77
C TYR A 277 -4.93 13.30 28.09
N GLU A 278 -6.18 13.73 28.25
CA GLU A 278 -6.60 14.52 29.42
C GLU A 278 -6.93 13.70 30.69
N GLN A 279 -6.94 12.36 30.61
CA GLN A 279 -7.14 11.49 31.78
C GLN A 279 -6.19 10.28 31.83
N ALA A 280 -5.09 10.29 31.10
CA ALA A 280 -4.05 9.27 31.30
C ALA A 280 -3.58 9.36 32.77
N PRO A 281 -3.72 8.29 33.59
CA PRO A 281 -3.33 8.33 34.98
C PRO A 281 -1.85 8.73 35.09
N ALA A 282 -1.53 9.45 36.17
CA ALA A 282 -0.17 9.92 36.42
C ALA A 282 0.82 8.77 36.25
N LYS A 283 1.92 9.05 35.52
CA LYS A 283 3.04 8.16 35.25
C LYS A 283 3.31 7.27 36.47
N THR A 284 3.04 5.98 36.36
CA THR A 284 3.39 5.06 37.45
C THR A 284 4.91 5.04 37.58
N SER A 285 5.42 4.67 38.76
CA SER A 285 6.87 4.54 39.00
C SER A 285 7.56 3.49 38.12
N SER A 286 6.80 2.71 37.33
CA SER A 286 7.27 1.80 36.28
C SER A 286 7.27 2.39 34.87
N GLY A 287 6.88 3.66 34.69
CA GLY A 287 6.83 4.33 33.38
C GLY A 287 5.60 4.00 32.53
N ASP A 288 4.62 3.30 33.10
CA ASP A 288 3.43 2.82 32.39
C ASP A 288 2.25 3.79 32.61
N TYR A 289 1.57 4.16 31.52
CA TYR A 289 0.47 5.14 31.51
C TYR A 289 -0.89 4.53 31.89
N GLY A 290 -0.95 3.25 32.28
CA GLY A 290 -2.20 2.60 32.72
C GLY A 290 -3.29 2.58 31.64
N LEU A 291 -2.91 2.71 30.37
CA LEU A 291 -3.79 2.57 29.22
C LEU A 291 -4.13 1.08 29.03
N PRO A 292 -5.30 0.73 28.46
CA PRO A 292 -5.62 -0.66 28.15
C PRO A 292 -4.51 -1.27 27.30
N ALA A 293 -4.18 -2.53 27.58
CA ALA A 293 -2.98 -3.24 27.14
C ALA A 293 -2.83 -3.49 25.61
N ALA A 294 -3.50 -2.76 24.73
CA ALA A 294 -3.36 -2.93 23.29
C ALA A 294 -3.82 -1.69 22.52
N ILE A 295 -2.95 -0.70 22.34
CA ILE A 295 -2.97 0.03 21.08
C ILE A 295 -2.03 -0.74 20.16
N ASP A 296 -2.61 -1.59 19.32
CA ASP A 296 -1.84 -2.33 18.33
C ASP A 296 -1.45 -1.38 17.20
N LEU A 297 -0.22 -0.86 17.26
CA LEU A 297 0.41 -0.15 16.16
C LEU A 297 1.05 -1.10 15.15
N GLY A 298 0.86 -2.41 15.27
CA GLY A 298 1.36 -3.39 14.31
C GLY A 298 0.67 -3.27 12.94
N PRO A 299 1.29 -3.80 11.87
CA PRO A 299 0.79 -3.63 10.51
C PRO A 299 -0.44 -4.49 10.18
N ALA A 300 -0.87 -5.42 11.03
CA ALA A 300 -1.94 -6.37 10.71
C ALA A 300 -3.27 -5.69 10.38
N GLN A 301 -3.71 -4.75 11.22
CA GLN A 301 -4.96 -4.01 10.96
C GLN A 301 -4.85 -3.14 9.71
N TYR A 302 -3.67 -2.55 9.47
CA TYR A 302 -3.42 -1.76 8.26
C TYR A 302 -3.44 -2.61 6.99
N ALA A 303 -2.81 -3.79 7.02
CA ALA A 303 -2.81 -4.73 5.90
C ALA A 303 -4.23 -5.14 5.50
N ALA A 304 -5.10 -5.44 6.48
CA ALA A 304 -6.51 -5.78 6.22
C ALA A 304 -7.30 -4.60 5.64
N LEU A 305 -7.03 -3.38 6.11
CA LEU A 305 -7.64 -2.16 5.60
C LEU A 305 -7.19 -1.84 4.16
N LEU A 306 -5.90 -2.02 3.87
CA LEU A 306 -5.31 -1.87 2.53
C LEU A 306 -5.92 -2.90 1.55
N GLU A 307 -6.03 -4.16 1.96
CA GLU A 307 -6.63 -5.22 1.16
C GLU A 307 -8.07 -4.88 0.74
N ILE A 308 -8.91 -4.47 1.69
CA ILE A 308 -10.30 -4.13 1.42
C ILE A 308 -10.40 -2.90 0.51
N ALA A 309 -9.57 -1.88 0.74
CA ALA A 309 -9.52 -0.71 -0.14
C ALA A 309 -9.10 -1.09 -1.56
N TYR A 310 -8.03 -1.88 -1.72
CA TYR A 310 -7.52 -2.31 -3.01
C TYR A 310 -8.61 -2.99 -3.84
N ARG A 311 -9.22 -4.04 -3.26
CA ARG A 311 -10.26 -4.82 -3.94
C ARG A 311 -11.47 -3.95 -4.29
N THR A 312 -11.86 -3.04 -3.39
CA THR A 312 -13.02 -2.17 -3.62
C THR A 312 -12.73 -1.14 -4.72
N ILE A 313 -11.55 -0.52 -4.73
CA ILE A 313 -11.16 0.44 -5.76
C ILE A 313 -11.13 -0.26 -7.12
N LYS A 314 -10.41 -1.38 -7.23
CA LYS A 314 -10.30 -2.13 -8.50
C LYS A 314 -11.65 -2.61 -9.05
N ALA A 315 -12.64 -2.83 -8.18
CA ALA A 315 -14.01 -3.15 -8.58
C ALA A 315 -14.73 -2.03 -9.35
N HIS A 316 -14.41 -0.78 -9.01
CA HIS A 316 -15.06 0.42 -9.54
C HIS A 316 -14.22 1.13 -10.60
N ASP A 317 -12.90 1.09 -10.44
CA ASP A 317 -11.91 1.64 -11.35
C ASP A 317 -10.69 0.71 -11.36
N ALA A 318 -10.63 -0.15 -12.39
CA ALA A 318 -9.54 -1.10 -12.55
C ALA A 318 -8.21 -0.43 -12.93
N ASP A 319 -8.28 0.77 -13.52
CA ASP A 319 -7.12 1.52 -14.01
C ASP A 319 -6.49 2.40 -12.91
N ALA A 320 -7.29 2.83 -11.92
CA ALA A 320 -6.80 3.59 -10.78
C ALA A 320 -5.75 2.82 -9.96
N LEU A 321 -4.62 3.48 -9.67
CA LEU A 321 -3.55 2.91 -8.86
C LEU A 321 -3.90 2.94 -7.37
N VAL A 322 -3.43 1.95 -6.63
CA VAL A 322 -3.57 1.91 -5.17
C VAL A 322 -2.19 1.92 -4.53
N VAL A 323 -1.87 2.97 -3.79
CA VAL A 323 -0.58 3.16 -3.13
C VAL A 323 -0.75 2.88 -1.64
N SER A 324 0.17 2.10 -1.05
CA SER A 324 0.17 1.92 0.41
C SER A 324 0.41 3.25 1.12
N ALA A 325 0.10 3.32 2.42
CA ALA A 325 0.34 4.49 3.23
C ALA A 325 1.83 4.82 3.21
N GLY A 326 2.15 6.09 3.05
CA GLY A 326 3.48 6.58 3.38
C GLY A 326 3.79 6.35 4.85
N LEU A 327 4.76 5.49 5.15
CA LEU A 327 5.22 5.29 6.53
C LEU A 327 6.02 6.50 6.98
N ALA A 328 5.75 6.98 8.20
CA ALA A 328 6.54 8.06 8.78
C ALA A 328 8.00 7.61 8.96
N PRO A 329 8.98 8.51 8.73
CA PRO A 329 10.39 8.22 8.89
C PRO A 329 10.72 8.20 10.39
N VAL A 330 10.72 7.00 10.98
CA VAL A 330 10.99 6.77 12.41
C VAL A 330 12.06 5.71 12.55
N GLY A 331 13.16 6.05 13.24
CA GLY A 331 14.31 5.16 13.43
C GLY A 331 14.26 4.29 14.69
N PHE A 332 13.17 4.31 15.46
CA PHE A 332 13.05 3.57 16.72
C PHE A 332 11.63 3.00 16.90
N THR A 333 11.52 1.99 17.76
CA THR A 333 10.23 1.43 18.15
C THR A 333 10.09 1.52 19.67
N ASP A 334 9.07 2.24 20.14
CA ASP A 334 8.69 2.26 21.55
C ASP A 334 7.43 1.42 21.83
N ASN A 335 6.84 0.83 20.78
CA ASN A 335 5.57 0.08 20.80
C ASN A 335 4.41 0.87 21.46
N TYR A 336 4.52 2.20 21.48
CA TYR A 336 3.56 3.06 22.13
C TYR A 336 3.21 4.25 21.25
N ASN A 337 4.19 5.10 20.90
CA ASN A 337 3.98 6.20 19.97
C ASN A 337 4.30 5.80 18.53
N SER A 338 5.19 4.84 18.34
CA SER A 338 5.74 4.54 17.02
C SER A 338 6.33 3.14 16.88
N ILE A 339 6.31 2.65 15.64
CA ILE A 339 7.11 1.53 15.16
C ILE A 339 8.10 2.07 14.12
N ALA A 340 9.34 1.58 14.18
CA ALA A 340 10.39 1.96 13.25
C ALA A 340 9.98 1.62 11.81
N THR A 341 10.33 2.50 10.87
CA THR A 341 9.89 2.42 9.46
C THR A 341 10.26 1.09 8.81
N ASP A 342 11.50 0.65 9.00
CA ASP A 342 12.04 -0.58 8.46
C ASP A 342 11.35 -1.82 9.05
N ARG A 343 11.16 -1.83 10.37
CA ARG A 343 10.44 -2.91 11.06
C ARG A 343 8.99 -2.99 10.59
N TYR A 344 8.28 -1.87 10.53
CA TYR A 344 6.89 -1.84 10.11
C TYR A 344 6.75 -2.31 8.66
N LEU A 345 7.62 -1.85 7.76
CA LEU A 345 7.63 -2.29 6.37
C LEU A 345 7.92 -3.79 6.25
N ASP A 346 8.92 -4.31 6.97
CA ASP A 346 9.27 -5.73 6.97
C ASP A 346 8.10 -6.62 7.39
N GLU A 347 7.43 -6.25 8.50
CA GLU A 347 6.27 -6.95 9.02
C GLU A 347 5.05 -6.80 8.08
N LEU A 348 4.86 -5.62 7.47
CA LEU A 348 3.78 -5.36 6.50
C LEU A 348 3.93 -6.21 5.23
N LEU A 349 5.15 -6.30 4.68
CA LEU A 349 5.44 -7.13 3.51
C LEU A 349 5.31 -8.63 3.84
N ALA A 350 5.73 -9.05 5.05
CA ALA A 350 5.53 -10.43 5.52
C ALA A 350 4.05 -10.83 5.64
N LEU A 351 3.15 -9.86 5.81
CA LEU A 351 1.69 -10.07 5.81
C LEU A 351 1.08 -10.13 4.39
N GLY A 352 1.89 -10.00 3.33
CA GLY A 352 1.42 -10.06 1.95
C GLY A 352 0.84 -8.75 1.42
N ALA A 353 1.08 -7.61 2.09
CA ALA A 353 0.53 -6.31 1.67
C ALA A 353 0.90 -5.89 0.24
N ALA A 354 2.02 -6.40 -0.29
CA ALA A 354 2.45 -6.18 -1.68
C ALA A 354 1.47 -6.77 -2.72
N GLU A 355 0.55 -7.65 -2.33
CA GLU A 355 -0.52 -8.16 -3.20
C GLU A 355 -1.71 -7.20 -3.32
N TYR A 356 -1.74 -6.15 -2.50
CA TYR A 356 -2.87 -5.23 -2.39
C TYR A 356 -2.45 -3.78 -2.60
N THR A 357 -1.41 -3.57 -3.42
CA THR A 357 -0.94 -2.24 -3.78
C THR A 357 -0.14 -2.28 -5.09
N ASP A 358 -0.28 -1.21 -5.88
CA ASP A 358 0.47 -0.97 -7.10
C ASP A 358 1.76 -0.15 -6.84
N GLY A 359 1.98 0.32 -5.60
CA GLY A 359 3.19 1.07 -5.21
C GLY A 359 3.32 1.25 -3.70
N ILE A 360 4.55 1.15 -3.19
CA ILE A 360 4.82 1.30 -1.75
C ILE A 360 5.00 2.79 -1.43
N GLY A 361 4.11 3.31 -0.59
CA GLY A 361 4.19 4.67 -0.08
C GLY A 361 5.34 4.85 0.92
N ALA A 362 5.99 6.01 0.85
CA ALA A 362 7.01 6.45 1.80
C ALA A 362 6.86 7.94 2.13
N ILE A 363 7.12 8.32 3.38
CA ILE A 363 7.25 9.72 3.79
C ILE A 363 8.72 10.01 4.06
N PHE A 364 9.19 11.12 3.51
CA PHE A 364 10.43 11.75 3.91
C PHE A 364 10.14 13.14 4.47
N SER A 365 10.51 13.38 5.71
CA SER A 365 10.56 14.73 6.27
C SER A 365 11.97 14.92 6.74
N ALA A 366 12.78 15.60 5.93
CA ALA A 366 14.06 16.02 6.42
C ALA A 366 13.83 17.04 7.52
N SER A 367 14.59 16.90 8.60
CA SER A 367 14.79 17.97 9.55
C SER A 367 15.59 19.10 8.84
N ALA A 368 16.84 19.34 9.22
CA ALA A 368 17.68 20.35 8.58
C ALA A 368 18.80 19.74 7.69
N VAL A 369 18.69 18.45 7.37
CA VAL A 369 19.74 17.70 6.67
C VAL A 369 19.61 17.89 5.16
N PRO A 370 20.67 18.34 4.44
CA PRO A 370 20.66 18.41 2.98
C PRO A 370 20.42 17.02 2.36
N PRO A 371 19.65 16.90 1.26
CA PRO A 371 19.36 15.59 0.65
C PRO A 371 20.60 14.91 0.06
N THR A 372 21.62 15.70 -0.29
CA THR A 372 22.90 15.20 -0.84
C THR A 372 23.89 14.77 0.24
N LEU A 373 23.55 14.98 1.52
CA LEU A 373 24.39 14.55 2.61
C LEU A 373 24.14 13.05 2.84
N GLY A 374 25.21 12.25 2.72
CA GLY A 374 25.16 10.83 3.03
C GLY A 374 24.94 10.58 4.52
N CYS A 375 24.45 9.38 4.87
CA CYS A 375 24.06 9.13 6.25
C CYS A 375 25.15 9.49 7.25
N CYS A 376 24.63 10.09 8.31
CA CYS A 376 25.21 10.15 9.63
C CYS A 376 26.34 11.19 9.75
N ALA A 377 26.54 12.02 8.72
CA ALA A 377 27.37 13.21 8.80
C ALA A 377 26.58 14.38 9.41
N GLN A 378 27.24 15.17 10.26
CA GLN A 378 26.66 16.39 10.81
C GLN A 378 26.69 17.52 9.75
N PRO A 379 25.54 18.09 9.35
CA PRO A 379 25.54 19.28 8.50
C PRO A 379 26.11 20.49 9.27
N PRO A 380 26.88 21.37 8.61
CA PRO A 380 27.34 22.61 9.25
C PRO A 380 26.17 23.45 9.77
N GLY A 381 26.24 23.90 11.02
CA GLY A 381 25.21 24.73 11.64
C GLY A 381 23.97 23.98 12.15
N VAL A 382 23.91 22.66 11.99
CA VAL A 382 22.84 21.81 12.53
C VAL A 382 23.36 21.12 13.79
N GLU A 383 22.80 21.50 14.94
CA GLU A 383 23.27 20.99 16.25
C GLU A 383 22.63 19.66 16.66
N SER A 384 21.48 19.30 16.08
CA SER A 384 20.70 18.08 16.37
C SER A 384 19.83 17.68 15.17
N HIS A 385 19.23 16.48 15.20
CA HIS A 385 18.34 15.95 14.16
C HIS A 385 19.06 15.63 12.82
N TYR A 386 20.22 14.97 12.91
CA TYR A 386 21.00 14.47 11.76
C TYR A 386 21.55 13.04 11.96
N GLU A 387 21.29 12.43 13.11
CA GLU A 387 21.99 11.24 13.60
C GLU A 387 21.40 9.92 13.06
N SER A 388 20.30 9.97 12.31
CA SER A 388 19.60 8.77 11.85
C SER A 388 19.50 8.67 10.32
N PHE A 389 19.53 7.45 9.80
CA PHE A 389 19.38 7.18 8.37
C PHE A 389 18.03 7.69 7.82
N ILE A 390 16.98 7.70 8.65
CA ILE A 390 15.64 8.17 8.27
C ILE A 390 15.59 9.66 7.92
N GLN A 391 16.57 10.45 8.36
CA GLN A 391 16.70 11.88 8.05
C GLN A 391 17.52 12.12 6.78
N ASN A 392 18.16 11.08 6.23
CA ASN A 392 19.02 11.16 5.06
C ASN A 392 18.27 10.55 3.87
N PHE A 393 18.10 11.34 2.80
CA PHE A 393 17.22 10.98 1.68
C PHE A 393 17.65 9.67 1.01
N ASP A 394 18.90 9.59 0.56
CA ASP A 394 19.43 8.40 -0.12
C ASP A 394 19.45 7.18 0.81
N ALA A 395 19.75 7.38 2.09
CA ALA A 395 19.82 6.29 3.05
C ALA A 395 18.42 5.71 3.35
N LEU A 396 17.41 6.56 3.52
CA LEU A 396 16.03 6.10 3.66
C LEU A 396 15.59 5.30 2.42
N MET A 397 15.87 5.81 1.22
CA MET A 397 15.50 5.10 -0.02
C MET A 397 16.21 3.75 -0.13
N ALA A 398 17.50 3.68 0.21
CA ALA A 398 18.24 2.42 0.25
C ALA A 398 17.68 1.42 1.26
N HIS A 399 17.18 1.90 2.42
CA HIS A 399 16.55 1.04 3.42
C HIS A 399 15.21 0.45 2.92
N TYR A 400 14.38 1.24 2.24
CA TYR A 400 13.17 0.73 1.58
C TYR A 400 13.53 -0.33 0.54
N ALA A 401 14.45 -0.03 -0.37
CA ALA A 401 14.89 -0.96 -1.41
C ALA A 401 15.41 -2.28 -0.81
N ALA A 402 16.31 -2.22 0.18
CA ALA A 402 16.84 -3.41 0.84
C ALA A 402 15.75 -4.26 1.52
N THR A 403 14.74 -3.63 2.10
CA THR A 403 13.61 -4.33 2.74
C THR A 403 12.73 -4.99 1.68
N MET A 404 12.44 -4.30 0.57
CA MET A 404 11.67 -4.86 -0.53
C MET A 404 12.40 -6.01 -1.22
N ASP A 405 13.71 -5.88 -1.46
CA ASP A 405 14.57 -6.93 -2.00
C ASP A 405 14.58 -8.19 -1.13
N LYS A 406 14.62 -8.02 0.21
CA LYS A 406 14.53 -9.13 1.17
C LYS A 406 13.26 -9.96 0.98
N HIS A 407 12.16 -9.32 0.59
CA HIS A 407 10.86 -9.97 0.33
C HIS A 407 10.65 -10.31 -1.15
N GLY A 408 11.61 -10.03 -2.03
CA GLY A 408 11.48 -10.27 -3.47
C GLY A 408 10.43 -9.37 -4.15
N ILE A 409 10.19 -8.17 -3.62
CA ILE A 409 9.15 -7.26 -4.09
C ILE A 409 9.75 -6.21 -5.04
N ASP A 410 9.38 -6.28 -6.31
CA ASP A 410 9.67 -5.25 -7.32
C ASP A 410 8.43 -4.40 -7.57
N LEU A 411 8.10 -3.55 -6.60
CA LEU A 411 7.07 -2.52 -6.71
C LEU A 411 7.73 -1.13 -6.76
N PRO A 412 7.12 -0.15 -7.44
CA PRO A 412 7.63 1.21 -7.38
C PRO A 412 7.43 1.81 -5.98
N LEU A 413 8.40 2.62 -5.55
CA LEU A 413 8.27 3.53 -4.43
C LEU A 413 7.52 4.79 -4.85
N TRP A 414 6.66 5.28 -3.97
CA TRP A 414 5.95 6.54 -4.08
C TRP A 414 6.27 7.37 -2.85
N LEU A 415 7.05 8.43 -3.02
CA LEU A 415 7.29 9.39 -1.95
C LEU A 415 6.08 10.31 -1.84
N THR A 416 5.05 9.83 -1.15
CA THR A 416 3.75 10.51 -1.03
C THR A 416 3.83 11.77 -0.16
N GLN A 417 4.94 11.98 0.53
CA GLN A 417 5.25 13.25 1.18
C GLN A 417 6.76 13.42 1.25
N VAL A 418 7.28 14.53 0.71
CA VAL A 418 8.66 14.97 0.85
C VAL A 418 8.71 16.44 1.24
N GLY A 419 9.60 16.86 2.13
CA GLY A 419 9.79 18.28 2.41
C GLY A 419 10.93 18.61 3.38
N TRP A 420 11.27 19.89 3.39
CA TRP A 420 12.13 20.56 4.37
C TRP A 420 11.35 21.74 4.93
N GLY A 421 11.22 21.84 6.25
CA GLY A 421 10.53 22.95 6.89
C GLY A 421 11.48 24.12 7.17
N THR A 422 10.95 25.34 7.16
CA THR A 422 11.70 26.54 7.58
C THR A 422 10.83 27.52 8.33
N ALA A 423 11.34 28.01 9.47
CA ALA A 423 10.77 29.12 10.21
C ALA A 423 11.09 30.48 9.58
N ASP A 424 12.11 30.55 8.72
CA ASP A 424 12.52 31.76 8.02
C ASP A 424 11.37 32.27 7.13
N GLY A 425 11.06 33.56 7.28
CA GLY A 425 9.95 34.25 6.62
C GLY A 425 8.55 33.67 6.85
N ALA A 426 8.36 32.71 7.76
CA ALA A 426 7.02 32.20 8.11
C ALA A 426 6.26 33.16 9.05
N ASN A 427 6.94 34.06 9.75
CA ASN A 427 6.38 34.94 10.78
C ASN A 427 5.57 34.20 11.87
N LEU A 428 5.89 32.93 12.11
CA LEU A 428 5.28 32.08 13.12
C LEU A 428 6.27 31.80 14.26
N ALA A 429 5.75 31.65 15.48
CA ALA A 429 6.55 31.18 16.59
C ALA A 429 6.92 29.70 16.38
N VAL A 430 8.21 29.38 16.50
CA VAL A 430 8.68 27.99 16.50
C VAL A 430 8.36 27.37 17.86
N PRO A 431 7.70 26.19 17.93
CA PRO A 431 7.50 25.49 19.20
C PRO A 431 8.83 25.24 19.91
N ALA A 432 8.87 25.44 21.23
CA ALA A 432 10.11 25.47 22.00
C ALA A 432 10.82 24.11 22.18
N THR A 433 10.23 22.98 21.79
CA THR A 433 10.83 21.65 21.98
C THR A 433 10.47 20.69 20.85
N GLY A 434 11.47 20.07 20.22
CA GLY A 434 11.33 19.08 19.13
C GLY A 434 11.19 19.68 17.72
N TYR A 435 11.20 21.00 17.60
CA TYR A 435 11.03 21.77 16.36
C TYR A 435 12.14 22.80 16.13
N GLU A 436 13.19 22.79 16.95
CA GLU A 436 14.33 23.70 16.89
C GLU A 436 15.02 23.63 15.53
N TRP A 437 15.01 22.44 14.91
CA TRP A 437 15.58 22.20 13.58
C TRP A 437 14.97 23.06 12.47
N LEU A 438 13.74 23.57 12.63
CA LEU A 438 13.12 24.49 11.67
C LEU A 438 13.85 25.83 11.56
N THR A 439 14.68 26.17 12.55
CA THR A 439 15.47 27.41 12.57
C THR A 439 16.81 27.25 11.84
N TYR A 440 17.23 26.02 11.54
CA TYR A 440 18.51 25.74 10.90
C TYR A 440 18.47 25.81 9.37
N THR A 441 17.28 25.84 8.77
CA THR A 441 17.09 25.92 7.32
C THR A 441 16.51 27.27 6.96
N SER A 442 17.17 28.05 6.12
CA SER A 442 16.63 29.28 5.51
C SER A 442 15.67 28.99 4.35
N GLN A 443 14.89 29.97 3.90
CA GLN A 443 14.04 29.79 2.70
C GLN A 443 14.87 29.48 1.43
N ALA A 444 16.08 30.02 1.35
CA ALA A 444 16.99 29.75 0.24
C ALA A 444 17.52 28.30 0.27
N GLU A 445 17.84 27.78 1.45
CA GLU A 445 18.25 26.38 1.62
C GLU A 445 17.09 25.43 1.39
N GLN A 446 15.89 25.73 1.87
CA GLN A 446 14.68 24.96 1.57
C GLN A 446 14.48 24.79 0.05
N ALA A 447 14.55 25.90 -0.69
CA ALA A 447 14.48 25.89 -2.15
C ALA A 447 15.60 25.05 -2.81
N LEU A 448 16.84 25.18 -2.32
CA LEU A 448 17.99 24.43 -2.82
C LEU A 448 17.84 22.92 -2.58
N TYR A 449 17.48 22.53 -1.35
CA TYR A 449 17.32 21.14 -0.94
C TYR A 449 16.22 20.45 -1.73
N ILE A 450 15.06 21.10 -1.90
CA ILE A 450 13.98 20.53 -2.71
C ILE A 450 14.47 20.28 -4.15
N ARG A 451 15.15 21.25 -4.78
CA ARG A 451 15.69 21.05 -6.13
C ARG A 451 16.67 19.87 -6.21
N GLN A 452 17.57 19.74 -5.23
CA GLN A 452 18.54 18.64 -5.16
C GLN A 452 17.85 17.29 -4.94
N ALA A 453 16.84 17.21 -4.09
CA ALA A 453 16.10 15.98 -3.83
C ALA A 453 15.41 15.48 -5.11
N TYR A 454 14.77 16.37 -5.87
CA TYR A 454 14.17 16.01 -7.16
C TYR A 454 15.22 15.59 -8.21
N GLN A 455 16.43 16.17 -8.19
CA GLN A 455 17.53 15.72 -9.07
C GLN A 455 18.03 14.32 -8.72
N LEU A 456 18.18 14.01 -7.42
CA LEU A 456 18.56 12.66 -6.98
C LEU A 456 17.49 11.64 -7.34
N ALA A 457 16.24 11.97 -7.06
CA ALA A 457 15.08 11.13 -7.31
C ALA A 457 14.87 10.77 -8.79
N GLN A 458 15.14 11.69 -9.72
CA GLN A 458 15.13 11.41 -11.16
C GLN A 458 16.11 10.30 -11.57
N GLY A 459 17.19 10.11 -10.81
CA GLY A 459 18.17 9.06 -11.05
C GLY A 459 17.84 7.72 -10.39
N MET A 460 16.73 7.62 -9.65
CA MET A 460 16.35 6.42 -8.89
C MET A 460 15.26 5.63 -9.64
N ASP A 461 15.64 4.54 -10.31
CA ASP A 461 14.72 3.69 -11.06
C ASP A 461 13.57 3.10 -10.23
N ALA A 462 13.76 2.97 -8.91
CA ALA A 462 12.73 2.46 -7.99
C ALA A 462 11.63 3.49 -7.69
N LEU A 463 11.88 4.78 -7.88
CA LEU A 463 10.99 5.86 -7.44
C LEU A 463 10.13 6.38 -8.59
N SER A 464 8.81 6.18 -8.50
CA SER A 464 7.87 6.57 -9.56
C SER A 464 7.30 7.97 -9.41
N ALA A 465 7.13 8.47 -8.19
CA ALA A 465 6.59 9.80 -7.95
C ALA A 465 7.07 10.38 -6.61
N MET A 466 7.17 11.71 -6.56
CA MET A 466 7.42 12.50 -5.35
C MET A 466 6.39 13.60 -5.21
N PHE A 467 5.86 13.79 -4.01
CA PHE A 467 4.88 14.82 -3.70
C PHE A 467 5.43 15.80 -2.69
N LEU A 468 5.73 17.01 -3.13
CA LEU A 468 6.22 18.06 -2.25
C LEU A 468 5.13 18.48 -1.26
N TYR A 469 5.47 18.45 0.02
CA TYR A 469 4.67 19.00 1.10
C TYR A 469 5.10 20.46 1.31
N ASN A 470 4.26 21.47 1.10
CA ASN A 470 2.90 21.46 0.54
C ASN A 470 2.60 22.82 -0.14
N LEU A 471 1.51 22.95 -0.89
CA LEU A 471 1.19 24.20 -1.60
C LEU A 471 0.71 25.32 -0.67
N ASN A 472 -0.40 25.08 0.05
CA ASN A 472 -1.26 26.11 0.64
C ASN A 472 -1.48 25.95 2.17
N GLY A 473 -0.66 25.13 2.84
CA GLY A 473 -0.85 24.77 4.24
C GLY A 473 -0.81 25.95 5.21
N CYS A 474 -0.15 27.05 4.85
CA CYS A 474 -0.12 28.23 5.72
C CYS A 474 -1.50 28.90 5.89
N ALA A 475 -2.32 28.90 4.83
CA ALA A 475 -3.63 29.53 4.86
C ALA A 475 -4.72 28.63 5.49
N VAL A 476 -4.59 27.30 5.36
CA VAL A 476 -5.73 26.39 5.54
C VAL A 476 -5.49 25.27 6.58
N ARG A 477 -4.28 25.18 7.15
CA ARG A 477 -3.93 24.14 8.13
C ARG A 477 -3.39 24.74 9.43
N ASP A 478 -2.28 24.20 9.93
CA ASP A 478 -1.66 24.54 11.20
C ASP A 478 -0.26 25.13 10.97
N ALA A 479 0.37 25.57 12.07
CA ALA A 479 1.71 26.15 12.02
C ALA A 479 2.74 25.20 11.40
N GLU A 480 2.62 23.89 11.67
CA GLU A 480 3.51 22.86 11.11
C GLU A 480 3.43 22.86 9.59
N ALA A 481 2.22 22.80 9.03
CA ALA A 481 2.02 22.87 7.58
C ALA A 481 2.52 24.17 6.96
N CYS A 482 2.41 25.32 7.65
CA CYS A 482 2.92 26.60 7.15
C CYS A 482 4.45 26.59 6.94
N PHE A 483 5.22 25.95 7.82
CA PHE A 483 6.69 25.89 7.68
C PHE A 483 7.16 25.21 6.38
N PHE A 484 6.30 24.39 5.76
CA PHE A 484 6.54 23.69 4.51
C PHE A 484 5.79 24.28 3.30
N SER A 485 4.90 25.25 3.54
CA SER A 485 3.99 25.80 2.53
C SER A 485 4.75 26.59 1.45
N LEU A 486 4.37 26.42 0.17
CA LEU A 486 4.96 27.15 -0.95
C LEU A 486 4.40 28.57 -1.09
N VAL A 487 3.19 28.81 -0.58
CA VAL A 487 2.62 30.16 -0.42
C VAL A 487 2.43 30.49 1.06
N ASP A 488 2.43 31.78 1.41
CA ASP A 488 2.11 32.24 2.76
C ASP A 488 0.59 32.29 3.02
N ALA A 489 0.18 32.80 4.18
CA ALA A 489 -1.22 32.84 4.59
C ALA A 489 -2.08 33.77 3.72
N GLU A 490 -1.46 34.75 3.07
CA GLU A 490 -2.09 35.69 2.14
C GLU A 490 -2.06 35.19 0.68
N GLY A 491 -1.48 34.01 0.43
CA GLY A 491 -1.37 33.40 -0.90
C GLY A 491 -0.20 33.93 -1.73
N ALA A 492 0.71 34.73 -1.15
CA ALA A 492 1.90 35.18 -1.84
C ALA A 492 2.96 34.07 -1.91
N ARG A 493 3.68 34.02 -3.04
CA ARG A 493 4.69 32.99 -3.30
C ARG A 493 5.91 33.17 -2.40
N ARG A 494 6.37 32.07 -1.81
CA ARG A 494 7.67 31.99 -1.14
C ARG A 494 8.76 31.56 -2.15
N PRO A 495 10.05 31.80 -1.89
CA PRO A 495 11.15 31.44 -2.80
C PRO A 495 11.15 29.98 -3.26
N VAL A 496 10.68 29.07 -2.40
CA VAL A 496 10.53 27.64 -2.72
C VAL A 496 9.54 27.39 -3.87
N PHE A 497 8.49 28.21 -4.02
CA PHE A 497 7.55 28.10 -5.13
C PHE A 497 8.27 28.27 -6.47
N ASP A 498 9.01 29.38 -6.61
CA ASP A 498 9.70 29.71 -7.86
C ASP A 498 10.84 28.73 -8.14
N ALA A 499 11.54 28.27 -7.09
CA ALA A 499 12.57 27.24 -7.23
C ALA A 499 12.01 25.89 -7.69
N TYR A 500 10.87 25.48 -7.16
CA TYR A 500 10.21 24.25 -7.60
C TYR A 500 9.66 24.39 -9.01
N ALA A 501 9.03 25.53 -9.35
CA ALA A 501 8.56 25.82 -10.70
C ALA A 501 9.69 25.78 -11.75
N ALA A 502 10.86 26.35 -11.42
CA ALA A 502 12.01 26.41 -12.30
C ALA A 502 12.80 25.08 -12.40
N ALA A 503 12.55 24.11 -11.51
CA ALA A 503 13.21 22.81 -11.57
C ALA A 503 12.83 22.08 -12.88
N PRO A 504 13.80 21.51 -13.62
CA PRO A 504 13.50 20.77 -14.84
C PRO A 504 12.57 19.59 -14.56
N LYS A 505 11.43 19.54 -15.27
CA LYS A 505 10.48 18.44 -15.21
C LYS A 505 10.42 17.79 -16.57
N ALA A 506 10.78 16.51 -16.63
CA ALA A 506 10.60 15.75 -17.86
C ALA A 506 9.09 15.60 -18.13
N PRO A 507 8.62 15.85 -19.37
CA PRO A 507 7.25 15.49 -19.73
C PRO A 507 7.06 13.97 -19.56
N LEU A 508 5.88 13.54 -19.10
CA LEU A 508 5.53 12.13 -19.08
C LEU A 508 5.62 11.58 -20.52
N PRO A 509 6.13 10.35 -20.73
CA PRO A 509 5.94 9.67 -22.01
C PRO A 509 4.46 9.69 -22.37
N GLN A 510 4.14 10.13 -23.59
CA GLN A 510 2.77 10.17 -24.11
C GLN A 510 2.19 8.77 -24.29
#